data_AF-A0AAD4W3J4-F1
#
_entry.id   AF-A0AAD4W3J4-F1
#
_cell.length_a   1.000
_cell.length_b   1.000
_cell.length_c   1.000
_cell.angle_alpha   90.00
_cell.angle_beta   90.00
_cell.angle_gamma   90.00
#
_symmetry.space_group_name_H-M   'P 1'
#
loop_
_entity.id
_entity.type
_entity.pdbx_description
1 polymer ?
#
loop_
_entity_poly.entity_id
_entity_poly.type
_entity_poly.pdbx_seq_one_letter_code
_entity_poly.pdbx_strand_id
1 'polypeptide(L)'
;MIKRQKVEVVALSSYEEEEEQFKEEKIWKVIKENKDLDLPAHEVMLVTVRCKKIANEKYADFSGNEERSQLEEAVQFGPISGFGKKLSSIFDTCLSEYDAQATYFDEGVRTRKRQQLEEKLLQLVQPAFQALLGHIRSGSLDKFKGAFDKALNGEEAFSVAARNCSESFMALFDEGCAGKIGGCLIKTGWKPF
;
A
#
# COMPACT_ATOMS: atom_id res chain seq x y z
N MET A 1 -66.69 -33.78 38.08
CA MET A 1 -66.19 -33.22 36.81
C MET A 1 -64.98 -32.30 37.01
N ILE A 2 -65.05 -31.30 37.89
CA ILE A 2 -64.01 -30.26 38.07
C ILE A 2 -62.60 -30.80 38.39
N LYS A 3 -62.46 -31.85 39.21
CA LYS A 3 -61.13 -32.45 39.51
C LYS A 3 -60.49 -33.17 38.31
N ARG A 4 -61.28 -33.79 37.41
CA ARG A 4 -60.75 -34.43 36.20
C ARG A 4 -60.30 -33.39 35.18
N GLN A 5 -61.09 -32.35 35.00
CA GLN A 5 -60.78 -31.23 34.09
C GLN A 5 -59.51 -30.49 34.50
N LYS A 6 -59.28 -30.29 35.81
CA LYS A 6 -58.05 -29.65 36.30
C LYS A 6 -56.80 -30.51 36.06
N VAL A 7 -56.92 -31.84 36.06
CA VAL A 7 -55.81 -32.77 35.80
C VAL A 7 -55.49 -32.83 34.31
N GLU A 8 -56.50 -32.82 33.43
CA GLU A 8 -56.31 -32.77 31.97
C GLU A 8 -55.63 -31.47 31.52
N VAL A 9 -56.02 -30.32 32.08
CA VAL A 9 -55.42 -29.02 31.71
C VAL A 9 -53.95 -28.93 32.12
N VAL A 10 -53.58 -29.48 33.29
CA VAL A 10 -52.18 -29.51 33.75
C VAL A 10 -51.34 -30.49 32.93
N ALA A 11 -51.92 -31.63 32.52
CA ALA A 11 -51.24 -32.57 31.64
C ALA A 11 -50.99 -31.93 30.26
N LEU A 12 -52.00 -31.27 29.68
CA LEU A 12 -51.88 -30.60 28.38
C LEU A 12 -50.81 -29.50 28.39
N SER A 13 -50.73 -28.68 29.46
CA SER A 13 -49.69 -27.65 29.55
C SER A 13 -48.28 -28.25 29.68
N SER A 14 -48.12 -29.35 30.42
CA SER A 14 -46.82 -30.04 30.52
C SER A 14 -46.40 -30.69 29.19
N TYR A 15 -47.35 -31.21 28.42
CA TYR A 15 -47.06 -31.77 27.09
C TYR A 15 -46.69 -30.69 26.07
N GLU A 16 -47.32 -29.51 26.13
CA GLU A 16 -46.97 -28.37 25.27
C GLU A 16 -45.57 -27.81 25.57
N GLU A 17 -45.20 -27.71 26.86
CA GLU A 17 -43.86 -27.27 27.28
C GLU A 17 -42.75 -28.24 26.83
N GLU A 18 -42.97 -29.56 26.95
CA GLU A 18 -42.03 -30.58 26.46
C GLU A 18 -41.89 -30.54 24.92
N GLU A 19 -42.97 -30.23 24.21
CA GLU A 19 -42.95 -30.11 22.74
C GLU A 19 -42.21 -28.86 22.28
N GLU A 20 -42.32 -27.74 23.00
CA GLU A 20 -41.52 -26.54 22.77
C GLU A 20 -40.03 -26.78 23.04
N GLN A 21 -39.70 -27.43 24.16
CA GLN A 21 -38.31 -27.76 24.50
C GLN A 21 -37.66 -28.67 23.44
N PHE A 22 -38.39 -29.65 22.93
CA PHE A 22 -37.93 -30.53 21.85
C PHE A 22 -37.76 -29.79 20.51
N LYS A 23 -38.60 -28.79 20.22
CA LYS A 23 -38.47 -27.93 19.03
C LYS A 23 -37.22 -27.04 19.15
N GLU A 24 -36.97 -26.44 20.31
CA GLU A 24 -35.75 -25.65 20.55
C GLU A 24 -34.49 -26.50 20.40
N GLU A 25 -34.44 -27.69 20.99
CA GLU A 25 -33.28 -28.60 20.87
C GLU A 25 -32.99 -28.96 19.40
N LYS A 26 -34.04 -29.23 18.61
CA LYS A 26 -33.90 -29.48 17.18
C LYS A 26 -33.39 -28.26 16.41
N ILE A 27 -33.90 -27.07 16.70
CA ILE A 27 -33.45 -25.82 16.06
C ILE A 27 -31.99 -25.55 16.40
N TRP A 28 -31.60 -25.69 17.67
CA TRP A 28 -30.20 -25.53 18.11
C TRP A 28 -29.26 -26.53 17.47
N LYS A 29 -29.69 -27.78 17.32
CA LYS A 29 -28.91 -28.82 16.63
C LYS A 29 -28.68 -28.46 15.16
N VAL A 30 -29.73 -28.00 14.47
CA VAL A 30 -29.63 -27.54 13.08
C VAL A 30 -28.69 -26.34 12.96
N ILE A 31 -28.78 -25.35 13.85
CA ILE A 31 -27.89 -24.17 13.86
C ILE A 31 -26.44 -24.59 14.08
N LYS A 32 -26.19 -25.51 15.02
CA LYS A 32 -24.84 -25.95 15.41
C LYS A 32 -24.17 -26.85 14.37
N GLU A 33 -24.95 -27.63 13.63
CA GLU A 33 -24.45 -28.53 12.58
C GLU A 33 -24.36 -27.86 11.20
N ASN A 34 -24.86 -26.62 11.07
CA ASN A 34 -24.85 -25.90 9.80
C ASN A 34 -23.43 -25.40 9.46
N LYS A 35 -22.78 -26.09 8.52
CA LYS A 35 -21.44 -25.76 8.03
C LYS A 35 -21.35 -24.42 7.28
N ASP A 36 -22.48 -23.91 6.80
CA ASP A 36 -22.54 -22.61 6.12
C ASP A 36 -22.58 -21.43 7.11
N LEU A 37 -22.77 -21.72 8.41
CA LEU A 37 -22.83 -20.73 9.48
C LEU A 37 -21.44 -20.45 10.11
N ASP A 38 -20.40 -20.33 9.28
CA ASP A 38 -19.05 -19.97 9.74
C ASP A 38 -18.95 -18.45 9.98
N LEU A 39 -19.61 -17.99 11.05
CA LEU A 39 -19.70 -16.58 11.43
C LEU A 39 -18.32 -15.90 11.59
N PRO A 40 -17.30 -16.54 12.22
CA PRO A 40 -15.95 -15.99 12.26
C PRO A 40 -15.35 -15.77 10.86
N ALA A 41 -15.53 -16.73 9.94
CA ALA A 41 -15.04 -16.57 8.56
C ALA A 41 -15.76 -15.43 7.82
N HIS A 42 -17.06 -15.28 8.05
CA HIS A 42 -17.85 -14.18 7.47
C HIS A 42 -17.45 -12.81 8.02
N GLU A 43 -17.16 -12.70 9.32
CA GLU A 43 -16.66 -11.46 9.93
C GLU A 43 -15.31 -11.05 9.33
N VAL A 44 -14.35 -11.98 9.24
CA VAL A 44 -13.05 -11.75 8.60
C VAL A 44 -13.21 -11.35 7.14
N MET A 45 -14.14 -11.98 6.41
CA MET A 45 -14.45 -11.61 5.04
C MET A 45 -14.97 -10.16 4.94
N LEU A 46 -15.93 -9.77 5.78
CA LEU A 46 -16.51 -8.43 5.79
C LEU A 46 -15.43 -7.37 6.06
N VAL A 47 -14.60 -7.58 7.09
CA VAL A 47 -13.49 -6.69 7.43
C VAL A 47 -12.49 -6.59 6.28
N THR A 48 -12.18 -7.71 5.63
CA THR A 48 -11.29 -7.75 4.45
C THR A 48 -11.86 -6.95 3.28
N VAL A 49 -13.15 -7.13 2.98
CA VAL A 49 -13.84 -6.38 1.92
C VAL A 49 -13.85 -4.89 2.25
N ARG A 50 -14.10 -4.52 3.51
CA ARG A 50 -14.12 -3.12 3.94
C ARG A 50 -12.74 -2.47 3.83
N CYS A 51 -11.68 -3.11 4.35
CA CYS A 51 -10.32 -2.62 4.23
C CYS A 51 -9.88 -2.52 2.76
N LYS A 52 -10.28 -3.47 1.91
CA LYS A 52 -10.01 -3.41 0.46
C LYS A 52 -10.70 -2.22 -0.20
N LYS A 53 -11.95 -1.91 0.19
CA LYS A 53 -12.69 -0.77 -0.35
C LYS A 53 -11.99 0.55 0.01
N ILE A 54 -11.63 0.72 1.28
CA ILE A 54 -10.88 1.91 1.74
C ILE A 54 -9.56 2.05 0.97
N ALA A 55 -8.79 0.96 0.82
CA ALA A 55 -7.54 0.98 0.06
C ALA A 55 -7.74 1.40 -1.40
N ASN A 56 -8.79 0.90 -2.06
CA ASN A 56 -9.09 1.27 -3.44
C ASN A 56 -9.55 2.73 -3.58
N GLU A 57 -10.33 3.25 -2.61
CA GLU A 57 -10.71 4.66 -2.56
C GLU A 57 -9.46 5.54 -2.42
N LYS A 58 -8.57 5.22 -1.48
CA LYS A 58 -7.30 5.93 -1.28
C LYS A 58 -6.38 5.88 -2.51
N TYR A 59 -6.32 4.73 -3.20
CA TYR A 59 -5.61 4.61 -4.47
C TYR A 59 -6.21 5.52 -5.56
N ALA A 60 -7.54 5.60 -5.65
CA ALA A 60 -8.20 6.47 -6.61
C ALA A 60 -7.94 7.95 -6.31
N ASP A 61 -8.04 8.36 -5.03
CA ASP A 61 -7.71 9.71 -4.57
C ASP A 61 -6.27 10.08 -4.93
N PHE A 62 -5.32 9.17 -4.66
CA PHE A 62 -3.91 9.36 -5.01
C PHE A 62 -3.69 9.42 -6.53
N SER A 63 -4.37 8.56 -7.29
CA SER A 63 -4.26 8.53 -8.75
C SER A 63 -4.83 9.78 -9.42
N GLY A 64 -5.81 10.42 -8.79
CA GLY A 64 -6.38 11.71 -9.22
C GLY A 64 -5.71 12.92 -8.58
N ASN A 65 -4.64 12.74 -7.80
CA ASN A 65 -3.99 13.84 -7.11
C ASN A 65 -3.26 14.78 -8.09
N GLU A 66 -3.67 16.04 -8.10
CA GLU A 66 -3.15 17.07 -9.01
C GLU A 66 -1.67 17.39 -8.75
N GLU A 67 -1.25 17.51 -7.49
CA GLU A 67 0.15 17.81 -7.15
C GLU A 67 1.10 16.70 -7.61
N ARG A 68 0.68 15.45 -7.47
CA ARG A 68 1.39 14.28 -7.99
C ARG A 68 1.49 14.34 -9.50
N SER A 69 0.37 14.57 -10.21
CA SER A 69 0.36 14.65 -11.67
C SER A 69 1.28 15.77 -12.19
N GLN A 70 1.25 16.95 -11.58
CA GLN A 70 2.17 18.05 -11.89
C GLN A 70 3.64 17.68 -11.66
N LEU A 71 3.93 16.90 -10.62
CA LEU A 71 5.28 16.42 -10.34
C LEU A 71 5.75 15.41 -11.40
N GLU A 72 4.87 14.52 -11.85
CA GLU A 72 5.13 13.54 -12.92
C GLU A 72 5.29 14.20 -14.30
N GLU A 73 4.57 15.29 -14.58
CA GLU A 73 4.74 16.08 -15.80
C GLU A 73 6.03 16.88 -15.79
N ALA A 74 6.31 17.60 -14.70
CA ALA A 74 7.50 18.43 -14.59
C ALA A 74 8.79 17.60 -14.75
N VAL A 75 8.77 16.32 -14.36
CA VAL A 75 9.96 15.47 -14.42
C VAL A 75 10.33 15.10 -15.85
N GLN A 76 9.38 15.16 -16.78
CA GLN A 76 9.62 14.90 -18.21
C GLN A 76 10.53 15.95 -18.84
N PHE A 77 10.60 17.15 -18.25
CA PHE A 77 11.39 18.26 -18.73
C PHE A 77 12.77 18.35 -18.05
N GLY A 78 13.04 17.52 -17.04
CA GLY A 78 14.33 17.48 -16.38
C GLY A 78 14.28 17.15 -14.89
N PRO A 79 15.43 17.21 -14.21
CA PRO A 79 15.53 16.81 -12.82
C PRO A 79 14.92 17.87 -11.89
N ILE A 80 13.90 17.49 -11.13
CA ILE A 80 13.22 18.39 -10.18
C ILE A 80 13.91 18.35 -8.81
N SER A 81 14.11 19.51 -8.20
CA SER A 81 14.58 19.61 -6.80
C SER A 81 13.47 19.22 -5.82
N GLY A 82 13.81 18.38 -4.84
CA GLY A 82 12.88 17.96 -3.79
C GLY A 82 11.78 17.01 -4.27
N PHE A 83 11.90 16.40 -5.45
CA PHE A 83 10.94 15.41 -5.99
C PHE A 83 10.55 14.36 -4.94
N GLY A 84 11.54 13.67 -4.39
CA GLY A 84 11.32 12.64 -3.38
C GLY A 84 10.64 13.14 -2.11
N LYS A 85 10.93 14.37 -1.65
CA LYS A 85 10.29 14.95 -0.46
C LYS A 85 8.82 15.26 -0.71
N LYS A 86 8.52 15.91 -1.85
CA LYS A 86 7.14 16.22 -2.27
C LYS A 86 6.32 14.94 -2.40
N LEU A 87 6.85 13.97 -3.13
CA LEU A 87 6.15 12.71 -3.34
C LEU A 87 5.96 11.94 -2.03
N SER A 88 6.97 11.89 -1.16
CA SER A 88 6.84 11.24 0.15
C SER A 88 5.72 11.87 0.98
N SER A 89 5.57 13.20 0.94
CA SER A 89 4.45 13.87 1.62
C SER A 89 3.08 13.43 1.08
N ILE A 90 2.95 13.21 -0.23
CA ILE A 90 1.70 12.74 -0.84
C ILE A 90 1.41 11.28 -0.44
N PHE A 91 2.46 10.44 -0.40
CA PHE A 91 2.36 9.07 0.14
C PHE A 91 1.91 9.07 1.60
N ASP A 92 2.58 9.85 2.45
CA ASP A 92 2.30 9.93 3.88
C ASP A 92 0.86 10.38 4.14
N THR A 93 0.37 11.38 3.41
CA THR A 93 -1.05 11.80 3.46
C THR A 93 -1.97 10.64 3.11
N CYS A 94 -1.79 10.00 1.95
CA CYS A 94 -2.64 8.89 1.49
C CYS A 94 -2.67 7.71 2.48
N LEU A 95 -1.50 7.31 2.99
CA LEU A 95 -1.37 6.19 3.92
C LEU A 95 -1.93 6.54 5.31
N SER A 96 -1.73 7.77 5.79
CA SER A 96 -2.29 8.21 7.08
C SER A 96 -3.81 8.24 7.05
N GLU A 97 -4.42 8.65 5.93
CA GLU A 97 -5.87 8.60 5.74
C GLU A 97 -6.40 7.16 5.68
N TYR A 98 -5.67 6.24 5.03
CA TYR A 98 -5.98 4.81 5.07
C TYR A 98 -5.96 4.30 6.52
N ASP A 99 -4.89 4.59 7.25
CA ASP A 99 -4.67 4.13 8.62
C ASP A 99 -5.79 4.65 9.55
N ALA A 100 -6.17 5.92 9.40
CA ALA A 100 -7.27 6.53 10.15
C ALA A 100 -8.62 5.83 9.88
N GLN A 101 -8.95 5.56 8.61
CA GLN A 101 -10.21 4.89 8.26
C GLN A 101 -10.22 3.41 8.60
N ALA A 102 -9.06 2.76 8.65
CA ALA A 102 -8.91 1.35 8.95
C ALA A 102 -8.59 1.04 10.42
N THR A 103 -8.54 2.07 11.28
CA THR A 103 -8.04 1.96 12.67
C THR A 103 -8.79 0.92 13.50
N TYR A 104 -10.10 0.76 13.30
CA TYR A 104 -10.95 -0.13 14.10
C TYR A 104 -11.03 -1.57 13.59
N PHE A 105 -10.36 -1.89 12.47
CA PHE A 105 -10.37 -3.23 11.90
C PHE A 105 -9.24 -4.09 12.42
N ASP A 106 -9.38 -5.41 12.22
CA ASP A 106 -8.34 -6.38 12.54
C ASP A 106 -6.96 -5.94 12.02
N GLU A 107 -5.97 -6.02 12.92
CA GLU A 107 -4.63 -5.51 12.66
C GLU A 107 -3.94 -6.26 11.51
N GLY A 108 -4.13 -7.58 11.45
CA GLY A 108 -3.56 -8.41 10.39
C GLY A 108 -4.14 -8.06 9.02
N VAL A 109 -5.47 -7.87 8.94
CA VAL A 109 -6.16 -7.49 7.70
C VAL A 109 -5.74 -6.09 7.26
N ARG A 110 -5.79 -5.08 8.14
CA ARG A 110 -5.45 -3.69 7.78
C ARG A 110 -3.98 -3.57 7.36
N THR A 111 -3.06 -4.26 8.03
CA THR A 111 -1.62 -4.21 7.69
C THR A 111 -1.34 -4.81 6.33
N ARG A 112 -1.91 -5.99 6.02
CA ARG A 112 -1.75 -6.61 4.70
C ARG A 112 -2.35 -5.75 3.59
N LYS A 113 -3.50 -5.11 3.85
CA LYS A 113 -4.14 -4.23 2.87
C LYS A 113 -3.40 -2.91 2.68
N ARG A 114 -2.81 -2.36 3.74
CA ARG A 114 -1.89 -1.22 3.67
C ARG A 114 -0.68 -1.51 2.80
N GLN A 115 -0.03 -2.65 2.99
CA GLN A 115 1.12 -3.08 2.16
C GLN A 115 0.75 -3.22 0.68
N GLN A 116 -0.42 -3.82 0.39
CA GLN A 116 -0.93 -3.92 -0.98
C GLN A 116 -1.25 -2.56 -1.60
N LEU A 117 -1.70 -1.59 -0.80
CA LEU A 117 -1.88 -0.22 -1.24
C LEU A 117 -0.53 0.43 -1.55
N GLU A 118 0.43 0.38 -0.63
CA GLU A 118 1.78 0.92 -0.82
C GLU A 118 2.44 0.42 -2.11
N GLU A 119 2.38 -0.90 -2.37
CA GLU A 119 2.93 -1.50 -3.59
C GLU A 119 2.31 -0.90 -4.86
N LYS A 120 0.98 -0.74 -4.88
CA LYS A 120 0.28 -0.13 -6.02
C LYS A 120 0.63 1.34 -6.21
N LEU A 121 0.75 2.10 -5.12
CA LEU A 121 1.15 3.51 -5.18
C LEU A 121 2.56 3.64 -5.77
N LEU A 122 3.47 2.75 -5.39
CA LEU A 122 4.84 2.73 -5.90
C LEU A 122 4.91 2.37 -7.38
N GLN A 123 4.16 1.36 -7.81
CA GLN A 123 4.05 0.99 -9.23
C GLN A 123 3.55 2.17 -10.07
N LEU A 124 2.60 2.94 -9.55
CA LEU A 124 2.03 4.09 -10.24
C LEU A 124 3.06 5.20 -10.47
N VAL A 125 3.90 5.51 -9.48
CA VAL A 125 4.90 6.60 -9.56
C VAL A 125 6.26 6.17 -10.11
N GLN A 126 6.48 4.87 -10.28
CA GLN A 126 7.73 4.30 -10.78
C GLN A 126 8.22 4.95 -12.09
N PRO A 127 7.37 5.20 -13.11
CA PRO A 127 7.81 5.82 -14.36
C PRO A 127 8.42 7.21 -14.14
N ALA A 128 7.88 8.01 -13.22
CA ALA A 128 8.39 9.34 -12.92
C ALA A 128 9.76 9.30 -12.23
N PHE A 129 9.99 8.32 -11.34
CA PHE A 129 11.32 8.09 -10.78
C PHE A 129 12.33 7.64 -11.84
N GLN A 130 11.92 6.77 -12.76
CA GLN A 130 12.80 6.33 -13.85
C GLN A 130 13.17 7.50 -14.78
N ALA A 131 12.22 8.37 -15.09
CA ALA A 131 12.48 9.59 -15.86
C ALA A 131 13.48 10.51 -15.13
N LEU A 132 13.26 10.77 -13.84
CA LEU A 132 14.17 11.55 -13.00
C LEU A 132 15.60 11.01 -13.02
N LEU A 133 15.75 9.70 -12.76
CA LEU A 133 17.04 9.01 -12.79
C LEU A 133 17.67 9.07 -14.18
N GLY A 134 16.86 8.94 -15.23
CA GLY A 134 17.26 9.09 -16.61
C GLY A 134 17.91 10.45 -16.87
N HIS A 135 17.29 11.54 -16.40
CA HIS A 135 17.82 12.89 -16.53
C HIS A 135 19.09 13.14 -15.71
N ILE A 136 19.16 12.61 -14.49
CA ILE A 136 20.38 12.73 -13.66
C ILE A 136 21.53 11.99 -14.34
N ARG A 137 21.27 10.78 -14.85
CA ARG A 137 22.26 9.98 -15.57
C ARG A 137 22.75 10.67 -16.84
N SER A 138 21.84 11.15 -17.70
CA SER A 138 22.22 11.82 -18.96
C SER A 138 23.01 13.10 -18.68
N GLY A 139 22.52 13.95 -17.76
CA GLY A 139 23.22 15.18 -17.38
C GLY A 139 24.59 14.94 -16.75
N SER A 140 24.76 13.88 -15.97
CA SER A 140 26.06 13.49 -15.41
C SER A 140 27.01 12.98 -16.51
N LEU A 141 26.50 12.18 -17.44
CA LEU A 141 27.27 11.66 -18.56
C LEU A 141 27.72 12.76 -19.54
N ASP A 142 26.87 13.73 -19.82
CA ASP A 142 27.21 14.84 -20.73
C ASP A 142 28.30 15.73 -20.12
N LYS A 143 28.22 16.01 -18.82
CA LYS A 143 29.29 16.71 -18.09
C LYS A 143 30.57 15.90 -18.05
N PHE A 144 30.48 14.59 -17.83
CA PHE A 144 31.63 13.68 -17.89
C PHE A 144 32.32 13.77 -19.24
N LYS A 145 31.59 13.64 -20.36
CA LYS A 145 32.16 13.73 -21.71
C LYS A 145 32.86 15.07 -21.92
N GLY A 146 32.21 16.18 -21.56
CA GLY A 146 32.79 17.51 -21.72
C GLY A 146 34.03 17.75 -20.86
N ALA A 147 34.10 17.19 -19.65
CA ALA A 147 35.29 17.27 -18.80
C ALA A 147 36.41 16.35 -19.29
N PHE A 148 36.06 15.15 -19.73
CA PHE A 148 37.00 14.15 -20.23
C PHE A 148 37.65 14.62 -21.54
N ASP A 149 36.88 15.15 -22.49
CA ASP A 149 37.41 15.72 -23.72
C ASP A 149 38.38 16.87 -23.43
N LYS A 150 38.08 17.72 -22.44
CA LYS A 150 39.01 18.80 -22.01
C LYS A 150 40.29 18.25 -21.40
N ALA A 151 40.20 17.23 -20.56
CA ALA A 151 41.36 16.59 -19.96
C ALA A 151 42.28 15.95 -21.01
N LEU A 152 41.70 15.27 -22.00
CA LEU A 152 42.44 14.66 -23.12
C LEU A 152 43.07 15.66 -24.08
N ASN A 153 42.43 16.81 -24.28
CA ASN A 153 43.01 17.92 -25.04
C ASN A 153 44.05 18.72 -24.24
N GLY A 154 44.18 18.45 -22.94
CA GLY A 154 45.27 18.93 -22.10
C GLY A 154 46.48 18.00 -22.13
N GLU A 155 47.37 18.16 -21.15
CA GLU A 155 48.55 17.30 -20.98
C GLU A 155 48.30 16.11 -20.03
N GLU A 156 47.06 15.85 -19.61
CA GLU A 156 46.75 14.70 -18.75
C GLU A 156 46.85 13.38 -19.52
N ALA A 157 47.53 12.40 -18.93
CA ALA A 157 47.53 11.03 -19.44
C ALA A 157 46.12 10.43 -19.39
N PHE A 158 45.74 9.67 -20.43
CA PHE A 158 44.40 9.07 -20.56
C PHE A 158 43.93 8.34 -19.30
N SER A 159 44.78 7.52 -18.68
CA SER A 159 44.43 6.75 -17.48
C SER A 159 44.12 7.64 -16.28
N VAL A 160 44.82 8.76 -16.14
CA VAL A 160 44.60 9.74 -15.07
C VAL A 160 43.30 10.50 -15.32
N ALA A 161 43.10 10.98 -16.55
CA ALA A 161 41.87 11.66 -16.95
C ALA A 161 40.64 10.78 -16.76
N ALA A 162 40.71 9.51 -17.17
CA ALA A 162 39.61 8.55 -17.05
C ALA A 162 39.27 8.29 -15.59
N ARG A 163 40.27 8.01 -14.76
CA ARG A 163 40.08 7.76 -13.33
C ARG A 163 39.45 8.97 -12.63
N ASN A 164 40.05 10.15 -12.80
CA ASN A 164 39.57 11.37 -12.14
C ASN A 164 38.14 11.73 -12.56
N CYS A 165 37.85 11.68 -13.86
CA CYS A 165 36.51 11.96 -14.37
C CYS A 165 35.50 10.93 -13.86
N SER A 166 35.82 9.63 -13.90
CA SER A 166 34.91 8.59 -13.39
C SER A 166 34.61 8.78 -11.91
N GLU A 167 35.62 8.96 -11.06
CA GLU A 167 35.42 9.18 -9.61
C GLU A 167 34.55 10.42 -9.36
N SER A 168 34.87 11.55 -9.99
CA SER A 168 34.15 12.82 -9.76
C SER A 168 32.70 12.77 -10.24
N PHE A 169 32.43 12.19 -11.40
CA PHE A 169 31.08 12.19 -11.97
C PHE A 169 30.18 11.08 -11.42
N MET A 170 30.76 9.98 -10.93
CA MET A 170 30.00 9.00 -10.13
C MET A 170 29.56 9.63 -8.80
N ALA A 171 30.43 10.38 -8.12
CA ALA A 171 30.05 11.12 -6.92
C ALA A 171 28.95 12.15 -7.19
N LEU A 172 29.02 12.87 -8.32
CA LEU A 172 27.99 13.84 -8.73
C LEU A 172 26.64 13.17 -9.05
N PHE A 173 26.66 11.97 -9.64
CA PHE A 173 25.47 11.17 -9.87
C PHE A 173 24.84 10.71 -8.55
N ASP A 174 25.65 10.19 -7.63
CA ASP A 174 25.21 9.73 -6.31
C ASP A 174 24.60 10.86 -5.47
N GLU A 175 25.23 12.03 -5.45
CA GLU A 175 24.70 13.24 -4.82
C GLU A 175 23.35 13.65 -5.45
N GLY A 176 23.27 13.60 -6.77
CA GLY A 176 22.04 13.85 -7.52
C GLY A 176 20.88 12.91 -7.13
N CYS A 177 21.19 11.67 -6.76
CA CYS A 177 20.23 10.66 -6.32
C CYS A 177 19.83 10.82 -4.85
N ALA A 178 20.80 11.03 -3.95
CA ALA A 178 20.63 11.04 -2.50
C ALA A 178 19.63 12.10 -1.98
N GLY A 179 19.45 13.21 -2.71
CA GLY A 179 18.50 14.28 -2.34
C GLY A 179 17.11 14.17 -2.99
N LYS A 180 16.93 13.25 -3.95
CA LYS A 180 15.75 13.26 -4.85
C LYS A 180 14.97 11.94 -4.87
N ILE A 181 15.56 10.85 -4.36
CA ILE A 181 14.88 9.58 -4.11
C ILE A 181 14.47 9.57 -2.64
N GLY A 182 13.20 9.90 -2.36
CA GLY A 182 12.69 9.94 -0.99
C GLY A 182 12.78 8.56 -0.33
N GLY A 183 12.94 8.53 1.00
CA GLY A 183 13.08 7.31 1.79
C GLY A 183 11.93 6.29 1.64
N CYS A 184 10.83 6.66 0.99
CA CYS A 184 9.72 5.78 0.65
C CYS A 184 10.11 4.63 -0.31
N LEU A 185 11.06 4.84 -1.23
CA LEU A 185 11.54 3.78 -2.15
C LEU A 185 12.55 2.82 -1.50
N ILE A 186 13.29 3.29 -0.51
CA ILE A 186 14.31 2.48 0.18
C ILE A 186 13.62 1.46 1.11
N LYS A 187 12.48 1.82 1.72
CA LYS A 187 11.71 0.92 2.60
C LYS A 187 11.06 -0.25 1.86
N THR A 188 10.83 -0.14 0.56
CA THR A 188 10.15 -1.16 -0.25
C THR A 188 11.10 -2.07 -1.02
N GLY A 189 12.40 -1.96 -0.74
CA GLY A 189 13.42 -2.76 -1.43
C GLY A 189 13.60 -2.36 -2.90
N TRP A 190 13.09 -1.19 -3.32
CA TRP A 190 13.29 -0.70 -4.67
C TRP A 190 14.75 -0.33 -4.84
N LYS A 191 15.49 -1.18 -5.55
CA LYS A 191 16.84 -0.85 -5.97
C LYS A 191 16.77 -0.11 -7.31
N PRO A 192 17.41 1.06 -7.44
CA PRO A 192 17.54 1.71 -8.73
C PRO A 192 18.45 0.93 -9.70
N PHE A 193 19.09 -0.16 -9.23
CA PHE A 193 19.95 -1.10 -9.97
C PHE A 193 19.84 -2.53 -9.44
#